data_AF-Q9HWA3-F1
#
_entry.id   AF-Q9HWA3-F1
#
_cell.length_a   1.000
_cell.length_b   1.000
_cell.length_c   1.000
_cell.angle_alpha   90.00
_cell.angle_beta   90.00
_cell.angle_gamma   90.00
#
_symmetry.space_group_name_H-M   'P 1'
#
loop_
_entity.id
_entity.type
_entity.pdbx_description
1 polymer ?
#
loop_
_entity_poly.entity_id
_entity_poly.type
_entity_poly.pdbx_seq_one_letter_code
_entity_poly.pdbx_strand_id
1 'polypeptide(L)'
;MNGWPARQRGAIGILAATTLLLALICLLLVVDTGRLYLEQRNLQRVADVAALESASQGALCGDQSSAQATSFAKASAMLNGFDADAAGSSLSAEVGGVLSAGGLRSFIASASNAAVANEAVHVEVTKSVPGSLVANLGGLFGGGNANVDLRAEAVARRLPNATISAGTGLASVNSGQSALLNPILSGLLGTHIDLSAAAYNGIADAKLSVLDILGADGMGLIGVDTSLGTIEQLLNTNVGLQQVLAASVNVLAKNGVASVEALRAQLVGVKSATLKLGDLLGLSAGEVNSMSQLDTAINALDLIMAVAQVANKNSAVAVNLGIPGLANARLTVVEPKRIVSGPPGQDESGAWRTEVRQSQVRLTADIDSGFLSILATTKLQLAIEGASGAVWLKSMACTRPDTALDFGWRSSGATIKIGSPANIDQVGSILVLGGLVRLDLKLDTSIAGSSGDTRFNVKADGSDLVQSRRLPESGFLASTLKTSINVNPVVLGLCLPLLCGSTALTDLIVNSVVAPLVDGLLTPILNLVLPLLGVQLGYIDAEILKVDVGRAELLI
;
A
#
# COMPACT_ATOMS: atom_id res chain seq x y z
N MET A 1 -0.35 16.11 105.09
CA MET A 1 -0.04 14.68 104.81
C MET A 1 -0.36 14.45 103.34
N ASN A 2 0.64 14.58 102.46
CA ASN A 2 0.45 14.42 101.01
C ASN A 2 0.58 12.94 100.66
N GLY A 3 -0.54 12.24 100.51
CA GLY A 3 -0.57 10.87 100.01
C GLY A 3 -0.26 10.85 98.51
N TRP A 4 0.83 10.19 98.12
CA TRP A 4 1.09 9.94 96.71
C TRP A 4 0.06 8.93 96.15
N PRO A 5 -0.52 9.18 94.96
CA PRO A 5 -1.43 8.24 94.34
C PRO A 5 -0.69 6.96 93.94
N ALA A 6 -1.30 5.81 94.22
CA ALA A 6 -0.79 4.50 93.84
C ALA A 6 -0.59 4.43 92.32
N ARG A 7 0.66 4.20 91.89
CA ARG A 7 1.02 4.07 90.47
C ARG A 7 0.37 2.82 89.85
N GLN A 8 -0.66 3.01 89.01
CA GLN A 8 -1.20 1.96 88.13
C GLN A 8 -0.14 1.54 87.08
N ARG A 9 0.65 0.52 87.40
CA ARG A 9 1.65 -0.06 86.47
C ARG A 9 1.11 -1.23 85.63
N GLY A 10 -0.06 -1.79 85.97
CA GLY A 10 -0.63 -2.95 85.29
C GLY A 10 -1.25 -2.65 83.91
N ALA A 11 -1.89 -1.49 83.74
CA ALA A 11 -2.58 -1.14 82.49
C ALA A 11 -1.60 -0.88 81.32
N ILE A 12 -0.40 -0.36 81.61
CA ILE A 12 0.62 -0.08 80.60
C ILE A 12 1.15 -1.39 80.00
N GLY A 13 1.29 -2.46 80.79
CA GLY A 13 1.75 -3.76 80.29
C GLY A 13 0.78 -4.38 79.28
N ILE A 14 -0.53 -4.30 79.55
CA ILE A 14 -1.57 -4.82 78.66
C ILE A 14 -1.62 -3.99 77.37
N LEU A 15 -1.59 -2.65 77.47
CA LEU A 15 -1.57 -1.77 76.30
C LEU A 15 -0.30 -1.93 75.46
N ALA A 16 0.86 -2.13 76.08
CA ALA A 16 2.11 -2.40 75.37
C ALA A 16 2.07 -3.75 74.64
N ALA A 17 1.52 -4.80 75.28
CA ALA A 17 1.36 -6.10 74.66
C ALA A 17 0.37 -6.07 73.47
N THR A 18 -0.76 -5.37 73.60
CA THR A 18 -1.74 -5.26 72.51
C THR A 18 -1.22 -4.42 71.35
N THR A 19 -0.52 -3.31 71.61
CA THR A 19 0.10 -2.51 70.54
C THR A 19 1.21 -3.25 69.81
N LEU A 20 2.04 -4.02 70.54
CA LEU A 20 3.07 -4.85 69.92
C LEU A 20 2.45 -5.98 69.09
N LEU A 21 1.39 -6.63 69.58
CA LEU A 21 0.65 -7.64 68.82
C LEU A 21 0.05 -7.05 67.54
N LEU A 22 -0.57 -5.86 67.62
CA LEU A 22 -1.11 -5.18 66.46
C LEU A 22 -0.02 -4.82 65.44
N ALA A 23 1.13 -4.32 65.92
CA ALA A 23 2.27 -4.02 65.06
C ALA A 23 2.81 -5.26 64.33
N LEU A 24 2.88 -6.41 65.01
CA LEU A 24 3.28 -7.68 64.39
C LEU A 24 2.27 -8.14 63.33
N ILE A 25 0.97 -8.03 63.58
CA ILE A 25 -0.07 -8.39 62.61
C ILE A 25 0.03 -7.49 61.37
N CYS A 26 0.19 -6.18 61.55
CA CYS A 26 0.38 -5.26 60.43
C CYS A 26 1.64 -5.58 59.62
N LEU A 27 2.76 -5.89 60.28
CA LEU A 27 4.00 -6.27 59.59
C LEU A 27 3.81 -7.56 58.79
N LEU A 28 3.15 -8.56 59.37
CA LEU A 28 2.89 -9.84 58.71
C LEU A 28 1.98 -9.66 57.48
N LEU A 29 0.96 -8.81 57.59
CA LEU A 29 0.10 -8.44 56.46
C LEU A 29 0.86 -7.72 55.34
N VAL A 30 1.76 -6.79 55.69
CA VAL A 30 2.61 -6.09 54.70
C VAL A 30 3.56 -7.06 53.99
N VAL A 31 4.19 -7.97 54.73
CA VAL A 31 5.10 -8.99 54.14
C VAL A 31 4.33 -9.93 53.21
N ASP A 32 3.16 -10.41 53.62
CA ASP A 32 2.32 -11.28 52.78
C ASP A 32 1.84 -10.58 51.51
N THR A 33 1.35 -9.34 51.64
CA THR A 33 0.92 -8.55 50.49
C THR A 33 2.08 -8.29 49.54
N GLY A 34 3.27 -8.00 50.08
CA GLY A 34 4.50 -7.84 49.30
C GLY A 34 4.91 -9.10 48.55
N ARG A 35 4.83 -10.29 49.19
CA ARG A 35 5.10 -11.58 48.55
C ARG A 35 4.13 -11.86 47.40
N LEU A 36 2.82 -11.71 47.63
CA LEU A 36 1.81 -11.95 46.59
C LEU A 36 1.96 -10.98 45.43
N TYR A 37 2.26 -9.71 45.70
CA TYR A 37 2.54 -8.72 44.66
C TYR A 37 3.78 -9.08 43.82
N LEU A 38 4.85 -9.58 44.46
CA LEU A 38 6.04 -10.06 43.74
C LEU A 38 5.76 -11.29 42.88
N GLU A 39 4.97 -12.25 43.37
CA GLU A 39 4.54 -13.42 42.59
C GLU A 39 3.67 -12.99 41.40
N GLN A 40 2.71 -12.09 41.60
CA GLN A 40 1.87 -11.55 40.52
C GLN A 40 2.72 -10.82 39.46
N ARG A 41 3.68 -9.99 39.88
CA ARG A 41 4.58 -9.27 38.96
C ARG A 41 5.48 -10.23 38.17
N ASN A 42 5.93 -11.32 38.80
CA ASN A 42 6.69 -12.35 38.11
C ASN A 42 5.83 -13.09 37.09
N LEU A 43 4.58 -13.43 37.46
CA LEU A 43 3.63 -14.07 36.55
C LEU A 43 3.31 -13.19 35.33
N GLN A 44 3.11 -11.88 35.54
CA GLN A 44 2.89 -10.91 34.45
C GLN A 44 4.11 -10.85 33.52
N ARG A 45 5.33 -10.83 34.07
CA ARG A 45 6.56 -10.85 33.25
C ARG A 45 6.63 -12.09 32.36
N VAL A 46 6.23 -13.25 32.89
CA VAL A 46 6.19 -14.50 32.11
C VAL A 46 5.15 -14.41 31.00
N ALA A 47 3.94 -13.91 31.30
CA ALA A 47 2.88 -13.70 30.31
C ALA A 47 3.34 -12.76 29.18
N ASP A 48 3.93 -11.62 29.54
CA ASP A 48 4.42 -10.60 28.60
C ASP A 48 5.48 -11.16 27.64
N VAL A 49 6.48 -11.87 28.16
CA VAL A 49 7.56 -12.45 27.35
C VAL A 49 7.07 -13.65 26.53
N ALA A 50 6.17 -14.46 27.08
CA ALA A 50 5.56 -15.57 26.35
C ALA A 50 4.69 -15.09 25.19
N ALA A 51 3.90 -14.03 25.39
CA ALA A 51 3.09 -13.41 24.35
C ALA A 51 3.97 -12.80 23.26
N LEU A 52 4.99 -12.02 23.62
CA LEU A 52 5.94 -11.43 22.66
C LEU A 52 6.65 -12.49 21.82
N GLU A 53 7.18 -13.53 22.45
CA GLU A 53 7.88 -14.60 21.73
C GLU A 53 6.91 -15.34 20.80
N SER A 54 5.72 -15.70 21.29
CA SER A 54 4.72 -16.40 20.48
C SER A 54 4.22 -15.57 19.29
N ALA A 55 3.98 -14.27 19.48
CA ALA A 55 3.62 -13.36 18.39
C ALA A 55 4.79 -13.13 17.42
N SER A 56 6.03 -13.15 17.91
CA SER A 56 7.22 -12.99 17.08
C SER A 56 7.44 -14.15 16.11
N GLN A 57 7.00 -15.37 16.46
CA GLN A 57 7.24 -16.56 15.63
C GLN A 57 6.27 -16.71 14.48
N GLY A 58 5.01 -16.27 14.62
CA GLY A 58 4.03 -16.65 13.60
C GLY A 58 2.69 -15.93 13.57
N ALA A 59 2.57 -14.68 14.04
CA ALA A 59 1.37 -13.86 13.78
C ALA A 59 1.11 -13.69 12.25
N LEU A 60 0.76 -12.50 11.74
CA LEU A 60 0.61 -12.25 10.28
C LEU A 60 1.84 -12.56 9.40
N CYS A 61 2.89 -13.12 9.98
CA CYS A 61 4.13 -13.61 9.41
C CYS A 61 4.17 -15.13 9.21
N GLY A 62 3.03 -15.80 9.14
CA GLY A 62 2.90 -17.22 8.86
C GLY A 62 1.46 -17.68 9.09
N ASP A 63 1.26 -19.01 9.06
CA ASP A 63 -0.02 -19.63 9.43
C ASP A 63 0.16 -20.33 10.78
N GLN A 64 0.14 -19.56 11.87
CA GLN A 64 0.25 -20.08 13.23
C GLN A 64 -1.12 -20.45 13.78
N SER A 65 -1.26 -21.70 14.20
CA SER A 65 -2.38 -22.17 15.00
C SER A 65 -2.21 -21.83 16.49
N SER A 66 -3.31 -21.77 17.25
CA SER A 66 -3.26 -21.61 18.72
C SER A 66 -2.43 -22.70 19.41
N ALA A 67 -2.38 -23.93 18.87
CA ALA A 67 -1.56 -25.01 19.39
C ALA A 67 -0.05 -24.71 19.26
N GLN A 68 0.37 -24.20 18.09
CA GLN A 68 1.75 -23.74 17.89
C GLN A 68 2.06 -22.52 18.75
N ALA A 69 1.13 -21.57 18.84
CA ALA A 69 1.26 -20.39 19.70
C ALA A 69 1.50 -20.80 21.16
N THR A 70 0.76 -21.79 21.66
CA THR A 70 0.90 -22.32 23.02
C THR A 70 2.25 -23.02 23.20
N SER A 71 2.71 -23.78 22.20
CA SER A 71 4.03 -24.41 22.24
C SER A 71 5.17 -23.39 22.36
N PHE A 72 5.16 -22.33 21.54
CA PHE A 72 6.16 -21.26 21.61
C PHE A 72 6.09 -20.49 22.94
N ALA A 73 4.88 -20.21 23.43
CA ALA A 73 4.67 -19.56 24.71
C ALA A 73 5.20 -20.40 25.89
N LYS A 74 4.95 -21.73 25.89
CA LYS A 74 5.51 -22.66 26.90
C LYS A 74 7.03 -22.73 26.83
N ALA A 75 7.61 -22.82 25.64
CA ALA A 75 9.07 -22.82 25.47
C ALA A 75 9.71 -21.54 26.01
N SER A 76 9.11 -20.39 25.72
CA SER A 76 9.53 -19.08 26.25
C SER A 76 9.40 -19.01 27.78
N ALA A 77 8.29 -19.50 28.32
CA ALA A 77 8.05 -19.51 29.76
C ALA A 77 9.08 -20.38 30.51
N MET A 78 9.42 -21.57 29.98
CA MET A 78 10.47 -22.42 30.55
C MET A 78 11.83 -21.73 30.58
N LEU A 79 12.19 -21.03 29.49
CA LEU A 79 13.44 -20.24 29.42
C LEU A 79 13.47 -19.09 30.43
N ASN A 80 12.31 -18.59 30.85
CA ASN A 80 12.16 -17.54 31.86
C ASN A 80 11.86 -18.08 33.27
N GLY A 81 12.09 -19.38 33.51
CA GLY A 81 12.01 -20.00 34.84
C GLY A 81 10.59 -20.33 35.30
N PHE A 82 9.63 -20.46 34.37
CA PHE A 82 8.27 -20.89 34.65
C PHE A 82 7.97 -22.22 33.96
N ASP A 83 7.69 -23.26 34.76
CA ASP A 83 7.26 -24.56 34.27
C ASP A 83 5.72 -24.59 34.18
N ALA A 84 5.22 -24.52 32.94
CA ALA A 84 3.79 -24.52 32.65
C ALA A 84 3.12 -25.89 32.86
N ASP A 85 3.90 -26.97 33.00
CA ASP A 85 3.39 -28.33 33.20
C ASP A 85 3.52 -28.77 34.69
N ALA A 86 4.08 -27.91 35.54
CA ALA A 86 4.14 -28.14 36.99
C ALA A 86 2.75 -28.12 37.64
N ALA A 87 2.57 -28.91 38.69
CA ALA A 87 1.32 -28.98 39.42
C ALA A 87 0.92 -27.59 39.97
N GLY A 88 -0.32 -27.18 39.67
CA GLY A 88 -0.85 -25.87 40.06
C GLY A 88 -0.41 -24.71 39.15
N SER A 89 0.27 -24.97 38.03
CA SER A 89 0.59 -23.97 37.01
C SER A 89 -0.09 -24.32 35.69
N SER A 90 -0.44 -23.32 34.90
CA SER A 90 -0.90 -23.52 33.53
C SER A 90 -0.54 -22.34 32.63
N LEU A 91 -0.41 -22.62 31.33
CA LEU A 91 -0.21 -21.61 30.29
C LEU A 91 -0.92 -22.04 29.01
N SER A 92 -1.75 -21.16 28.47
CA SER A 92 -2.43 -21.31 27.19
C SER A 92 -2.25 -20.06 26.34
N ALA A 93 -2.15 -20.24 25.02
CA ALA A 93 -2.11 -19.14 24.07
C ALA A 93 -3.15 -19.32 22.96
N GLU A 94 -3.82 -18.24 22.58
CA GLU A 94 -4.79 -18.18 21.49
C GLU A 94 -4.35 -17.17 20.44
N VAL A 95 -4.47 -17.54 19.16
CA VAL A 95 -4.28 -16.60 18.04
C VAL A 95 -5.59 -15.90 17.70
N GLY A 96 -5.50 -14.64 17.30
CA GLY A 96 -6.65 -13.81 17.06
C GLY A 96 -6.28 -12.44 16.51
N GLY A 97 -7.24 -11.53 16.54
CA GLY A 97 -7.06 -10.14 16.16
C GLY A 97 -7.48 -9.18 17.25
N VAL A 98 -7.26 -7.90 17.02
CA VAL A 98 -7.49 -6.85 18.01
C VAL A 98 -8.51 -5.86 17.46
N LEU A 99 -9.66 -5.79 18.10
CA LEU A 99 -10.66 -4.79 17.80
C LEU A 99 -10.46 -3.56 18.66
N SER A 100 -10.61 -2.37 18.09
CA SER A 100 -10.70 -1.14 18.85
C SER A 100 -12.07 -0.51 18.68
N ALA A 101 -12.90 -0.56 19.72
CA ALA A 101 -14.23 0.06 19.74
C ALA A 101 -14.28 1.10 20.86
N GLY A 102 -14.57 2.36 20.52
CA GLY A 102 -14.68 3.44 21.50
C GLY A 102 -13.39 3.73 22.29
N GLY A 103 -12.23 3.43 21.72
CA GLY A 103 -10.92 3.59 22.38
C GLY A 103 -10.51 2.44 23.30
N LEU A 104 -11.37 1.43 23.49
CA LEU A 104 -11.01 0.18 24.18
C LEU A 104 -10.52 -0.84 23.16
N ARG A 105 -9.41 -1.52 23.47
CA ARG A 105 -8.90 -2.66 22.68
C ARG A 105 -9.40 -3.97 23.30
N SER A 106 -9.94 -4.84 22.48
CA SER A 106 -10.35 -6.20 22.88
C SER A 106 -9.75 -7.22 21.93
N PHE A 107 -9.20 -8.29 22.50
CA PHE A 107 -8.77 -9.45 21.72
C PHE A 107 -9.99 -10.28 21.29
N ILE A 108 -9.96 -10.75 20.04
CA ILE A 108 -10.97 -11.67 19.49
C ILE A 108 -10.22 -12.88 18.95
N ALA A 109 -10.45 -14.05 19.54
CA ALA A 109 -9.85 -15.29 19.08
C ALA A 109 -10.36 -15.64 17.68
N SER A 110 -9.48 -16.04 16.76
CA SER A 110 -9.88 -16.41 15.40
C SER A 110 -10.75 -17.68 15.35
N ALA A 111 -10.71 -18.50 16.41
CA ALA A 111 -11.65 -19.61 16.59
C ALA A 111 -13.11 -19.15 16.76
N SER A 112 -13.33 -17.93 17.27
CA SER A 112 -14.66 -17.34 17.46
C SER A 112 -15.16 -16.60 16.22
N ASN A 113 -14.25 -16.11 15.38
CA ASN A 113 -14.59 -15.43 14.13
C ASN A 113 -13.50 -15.66 13.08
N ALA A 114 -13.78 -16.52 12.10
CA ALA A 114 -12.83 -16.86 11.03
C ALA A 114 -12.46 -15.69 10.11
N ALA A 115 -13.24 -14.60 10.12
CA ALA A 115 -12.89 -13.38 9.38
C ALA A 115 -11.74 -12.60 10.05
N VAL A 116 -11.44 -12.88 11.32
CA VAL A 116 -10.39 -12.18 12.06
C VAL A 116 -9.04 -12.80 11.73
N ALA A 117 -8.15 -11.99 11.18
CA ALA A 117 -6.78 -12.39 10.88
C ALA A 117 -5.98 -12.67 12.16
N ASN A 118 -5.08 -13.66 12.11
CA ASN A 118 -4.18 -14.06 13.20
C ASN A 118 -3.04 -13.03 13.39
N GLU A 119 -3.36 -11.79 13.77
CA GLU A 119 -2.40 -10.70 13.96
C GLU A 119 -1.82 -10.61 15.38
N ALA A 120 -2.54 -11.16 16.36
CA ALA A 120 -2.20 -11.10 17.77
C ALA A 120 -2.26 -12.48 18.43
N VAL A 121 -1.53 -12.60 19.53
CA VAL A 121 -1.53 -13.75 20.42
C VAL A 121 -1.90 -13.27 21.82
N HIS A 122 -2.95 -13.84 22.37
CA HIS A 122 -3.31 -13.71 23.79
C HIS A 122 -2.71 -14.89 24.55
N VAL A 123 -1.99 -14.61 25.62
CA VAL A 123 -1.44 -15.63 26.53
C VAL A 123 -2.05 -15.44 27.89
N GLU A 124 -2.58 -16.52 28.45
CA GLU A 124 -3.03 -16.61 29.83
C GLU A 124 -2.09 -17.54 30.60
N VAL A 125 -1.60 -17.06 31.74
CA VAL A 125 -0.73 -17.82 32.65
C VAL A 125 -1.39 -17.86 34.02
N THR A 126 -1.49 -19.04 34.62
CA THR A 126 -2.00 -19.20 35.99
C THR A 126 -1.01 -19.94 36.88
N LYS A 127 -0.99 -19.59 38.16
CA LYS A 127 -0.14 -20.22 39.18
C LYS A 127 -0.82 -20.20 40.54
N SER A 128 -1.00 -21.38 41.13
CA SER A 128 -1.50 -21.57 42.48
C SER A 128 -0.34 -21.42 43.47
N VAL A 129 -0.41 -20.40 44.34
CA VAL A 129 0.60 -20.16 45.37
C VAL A 129 0.00 -20.35 46.77
N PRO A 130 0.78 -20.81 47.75
CA PRO A 130 0.31 -20.88 49.13
C PRO A 130 -0.14 -19.49 49.61
N GLY A 131 -1.36 -19.40 50.16
CA GLY A 131 -1.95 -18.16 50.63
C GLY A 131 -1.18 -17.49 51.78
N SER A 132 -1.68 -16.31 52.17
CA SER A 132 -1.10 -15.45 53.21
C SER A 132 -0.74 -16.23 54.48
N LEU A 133 0.43 -15.93 55.06
CA LEU A 133 0.83 -16.39 56.40
C LEU A 133 -0.26 -16.06 57.45
N VAL A 134 -0.99 -14.93 57.31
CA VAL A 134 -2.18 -14.60 58.13
C VAL A 134 -3.30 -15.61 57.95
N ALA A 135 -3.61 -16.04 56.72
CA ALA A 135 -4.65 -17.03 56.46
C ALA A 135 -4.27 -18.42 57.02
N ASN A 136 -2.99 -18.79 56.95
CA ASN A 136 -2.48 -20.02 57.55
C ASN A 136 -2.46 -19.99 59.10
N LEU A 137 -2.46 -18.81 59.73
CA LEU A 137 -2.76 -18.69 61.17
C LEU A 137 -4.21 -19.03 61.49
N GLY A 138 -5.14 -18.89 60.53
CA GLY A 138 -6.50 -19.44 60.62
C GLY A 138 -6.51 -20.98 60.69
N GLY A 139 -5.47 -21.64 60.17
CA GLY A 139 -5.24 -23.08 60.31
C GLY A 139 -4.96 -23.53 61.74
N LEU A 140 -4.49 -22.63 62.61
CA LEU A 140 -4.43 -22.89 64.05
C LEU A 140 -5.82 -23.00 64.69
N PHE A 141 -6.86 -22.48 64.02
CA PHE A 141 -8.27 -22.50 64.43
C PHE A 141 -9.16 -23.34 63.48
N GLY A 142 -8.56 -24.21 62.66
CA GLY A 142 -9.29 -25.17 61.81
C GLY A 142 -9.58 -24.72 60.37
N GLY A 143 -9.03 -23.59 59.90
CA GLY A 143 -9.11 -23.16 58.50
C GLY A 143 -7.97 -23.73 57.65
N GLY A 144 -8.26 -24.67 56.74
CA GLY A 144 -7.24 -25.34 55.92
C GLY A 144 -6.38 -24.40 55.05
N ASN A 145 -5.20 -24.89 54.63
CA ASN A 145 -4.27 -24.20 53.72
C ASN A 145 -5.00 -23.73 52.46
N ALA A 146 -5.35 -22.45 52.39
CA ALA A 146 -5.94 -21.85 51.21
C ALA A 146 -4.83 -21.45 50.24
N ASN A 147 -4.70 -22.16 49.13
CA ASN A 147 -3.93 -21.65 47.99
C ASN A 147 -4.69 -20.48 47.36
N VAL A 148 -3.94 -19.55 46.78
CA VAL A 148 -4.45 -18.43 46.00
C VAL A 148 -4.02 -18.65 44.56
N ASP A 149 -4.99 -18.68 43.65
CA ASP A 149 -4.71 -18.78 42.23
C ASP A 149 -4.43 -17.38 41.67
N LEU A 150 -3.21 -17.20 41.17
CA LEU A 150 -2.79 -16.00 40.47
C LEU A 150 -3.01 -16.21 38.97
N ARG A 151 -3.48 -15.16 38.29
CA ARG A 151 -3.70 -15.12 36.83
C ARG A 151 -3.03 -13.89 36.26
N ALA A 152 -2.33 -14.06 35.15
CA ALA A 152 -1.75 -12.99 34.36
C ALA A 152 -2.11 -13.19 32.89
N GLU A 153 -2.38 -12.10 32.20
CA GLU A 153 -2.71 -12.10 30.79
C GLU A 153 -1.86 -11.08 30.05
N ALA A 154 -1.47 -11.42 28.83
CA ALA A 154 -0.77 -10.53 27.94
C ALA A 154 -1.25 -10.75 26.50
N VAL A 155 -1.42 -9.66 25.76
CA VAL A 155 -1.67 -9.71 24.32
C VAL A 155 -0.49 -9.08 23.62
N ALA A 156 0.13 -9.82 22.72
CA ALA A 156 1.17 -9.29 21.84
C ALA A 156 0.70 -9.36 20.40
N ARG A 157 1.05 -8.35 19.61
CA ARG A 157 0.69 -8.25 18.20
C ARG A 157 1.94 -8.05 17.35
N ARG A 158 1.96 -8.63 16.16
CA ARG A 158 3.01 -8.38 15.17
C ARG A 158 2.37 -8.10 13.82
N LEU A 159 2.61 -6.90 13.31
CA LEU A 159 2.10 -6.41 12.04
C LEU A 159 3.26 -6.28 11.05
N PRO A 160 3.55 -7.32 10.24
CA PRO A 160 4.42 -7.13 9.10
C PRO A 160 3.72 -6.24 8.09
N ASN A 161 4.50 -5.42 7.38
CA ASN A 161 4.00 -4.51 6.37
C ASN A 161 4.79 -4.69 5.08
N ALA A 162 4.11 -4.56 3.94
CA ALA A 162 4.78 -4.38 2.66
C ALA A 162 4.31 -3.07 2.04
N THR A 163 5.26 -2.35 1.44
CA THR A 163 4.95 -1.20 0.59
C THR A 163 5.02 -1.62 -0.86
N ILE A 164 3.91 -1.49 -1.57
CA ILE A 164 3.72 -1.99 -2.94
C ILE A 164 3.24 -0.84 -3.82
N SER A 165 3.69 -0.85 -5.06
CA SER A 165 3.28 0.04 -6.15
C SER A 165 2.71 -0.79 -7.30
N ALA A 166 1.70 -0.26 -8.00
CA ALA A 166 1.20 -0.83 -9.25
C ALA A 166 1.57 0.07 -10.44
N GLY A 167 2.03 -0.56 -11.50
CA GLY A 167 2.52 0.04 -12.75
C GLY A 167 4.04 -0.01 -12.87
N THR A 168 4.54 0.17 -14.09
CA THR A 168 5.96 0.31 -14.37
C THR A 168 6.51 1.55 -13.69
N GLY A 169 7.58 1.38 -12.92
CA GLY A 169 8.43 2.50 -12.53
C GLY A 169 9.24 3.00 -13.73
N LEU A 170 9.46 4.31 -13.79
CA LEU A 170 10.28 4.98 -14.80
C LEU A 170 11.77 4.84 -14.45
N ALA A 171 12.25 3.60 -14.29
CA ALA A 171 13.60 3.31 -13.83
C ALA A 171 14.69 3.78 -14.81
N SER A 172 14.40 3.80 -16.11
CA SER A 172 15.27 4.39 -17.11
C SER A 172 14.44 4.98 -18.25
N VAL A 173 14.81 6.18 -18.68
CA VAL A 173 14.18 6.94 -19.75
C VAL A 173 15.15 7.04 -20.93
N ASN A 174 14.78 6.50 -22.08
CA ASN A 174 15.53 6.69 -23.32
C ASN A 174 15.11 7.99 -24.05
N SER A 175 15.83 8.35 -25.12
CA SER A 175 15.57 9.58 -25.89
C SER A 175 14.18 9.63 -26.54
N GLY A 176 13.64 8.48 -26.95
CA GLY A 176 12.28 8.41 -27.50
C GLY A 176 11.22 8.65 -26.42
N GLN A 177 11.44 8.15 -25.22
CA GLN A 177 10.57 8.36 -24.07
C GLN A 177 10.65 9.79 -23.54
N SER A 178 11.82 10.43 -23.53
CA SER A 178 11.95 11.83 -23.09
C SER A 178 11.16 12.79 -23.99
N ALA A 179 11.11 12.53 -25.30
CA ALA A 179 10.34 13.33 -26.24
C ALA A 179 8.82 13.27 -25.97
N LEU A 180 8.34 12.19 -25.35
CA LEU A 180 6.94 12.02 -24.95
C LEU A 180 6.68 12.54 -23.53
N LEU A 181 7.66 12.38 -22.62
CA LEU A 181 7.56 12.85 -21.24
C LEU A 181 7.46 14.37 -21.14
N ASN A 182 8.23 15.11 -21.93
CA ASN A 182 8.19 16.58 -21.93
C ASN A 182 6.76 17.11 -22.17
N PRO A 183 6.04 16.73 -23.25
CA PRO A 183 4.66 17.15 -23.44
C PRO A 183 3.66 16.63 -22.41
N ILE A 184 3.82 15.39 -21.93
CA ILE A 184 2.92 14.81 -20.93
C ILE A 184 3.04 15.58 -19.62
N LEU A 185 4.26 15.77 -19.11
CA LEU A 185 4.51 16.53 -17.89
C LEU A 185 4.16 18.01 -18.05
N SER A 186 4.46 18.61 -19.21
CA SER A 186 4.06 19.98 -19.52
C SER A 186 2.54 20.16 -19.41
N GLY A 187 1.78 19.24 -20.01
CA GLY A 187 0.32 19.24 -19.92
C GLY A 187 -0.14 19.08 -18.47
N LEU A 188 0.29 18.02 -17.79
CA LEU A 188 -0.19 17.69 -16.44
C LEU A 188 0.15 18.80 -15.43
N LEU A 189 1.35 19.35 -15.49
CA LEU A 189 1.80 20.42 -14.59
C LEU A 189 1.30 21.81 -15.01
N GLY A 190 0.80 21.96 -16.24
CA GLY A 190 0.39 23.24 -16.80
C GLY A 190 1.55 24.20 -17.02
N THR A 191 2.75 23.68 -17.26
CA THR A 191 3.97 24.48 -17.47
C THR A 191 4.77 23.96 -18.65
N HIS A 192 5.87 24.62 -19.02
CA HIS A 192 6.75 24.14 -20.09
C HIS A 192 7.90 23.34 -19.51
N ILE A 193 7.90 22.03 -19.75
CA ILE A 193 8.98 21.10 -19.41
C ILE A 193 9.75 20.75 -20.67
N ASP A 194 11.06 20.99 -20.63
CA ASP A 194 12.01 20.62 -21.68
C ASP A 194 13.28 20.07 -21.04
N LEU A 195 13.26 18.77 -20.77
CA LEU A 195 14.37 18.03 -20.18
C LEU A 195 14.93 17.02 -21.18
N SER A 196 16.26 16.81 -21.12
CA SER A 196 16.93 15.78 -21.90
C SER A 196 16.73 14.40 -21.27
N ALA A 197 16.93 13.33 -22.06
CA ALA A 197 16.92 11.96 -21.52
C ALA A 197 17.92 11.77 -20.36
N ALA A 198 19.10 12.40 -20.45
CA ALA A 198 20.09 12.36 -19.37
C ALA A 198 19.59 13.04 -18.08
N ALA A 199 18.89 14.17 -18.21
CA ALA A 199 18.27 14.83 -17.08
C ALA A 199 17.18 13.97 -16.44
N TYR A 200 16.36 13.29 -17.24
CA TYR A 200 15.36 12.34 -16.73
C TYR A 200 15.99 11.15 -16.02
N ASN A 201 17.05 10.56 -16.57
CA ASN A 201 17.75 9.45 -15.91
C ASN A 201 18.34 9.88 -14.56
N GLY A 202 18.95 11.07 -14.49
CA GLY A 202 19.45 11.59 -13.20
C GLY A 202 18.35 11.81 -12.16
N ILE A 203 17.13 12.17 -12.59
CA ILE A 203 15.97 12.28 -11.69
C ILE A 203 15.44 10.89 -11.33
N ALA A 204 15.32 9.98 -12.28
CA ALA A 204 14.87 8.60 -12.06
C ALA A 204 15.80 7.81 -11.12
N ASP A 205 17.11 8.02 -11.21
CA ASP A 205 18.09 7.36 -10.33
C ASP A 205 17.99 7.85 -8.88
N ALA A 206 17.44 9.04 -8.66
CA ALA A 206 17.26 9.59 -7.33
C ALA A 206 16.05 8.96 -6.63
N LYS A 207 16.27 8.55 -5.37
CA LYS A 207 15.21 8.06 -4.49
C LYS A 207 14.84 9.14 -3.47
N LEU A 208 13.55 9.33 -3.25
CA LEU A 208 12.99 10.19 -2.20
C LEU A 208 12.02 9.39 -1.35
N SER A 209 12.04 9.62 -0.05
CA SER A 209 10.95 9.21 0.83
C SER A 209 9.99 10.37 1.10
N VAL A 210 8.80 10.03 1.60
CA VAL A 210 7.85 11.06 2.07
C VAL A 210 8.46 11.81 3.25
N LEU A 211 9.20 11.09 4.10
CA LEU A 211 9.90 11.68 5.22
C LEU A 211 10.95 12.71 4.79
N ASP A 212 11.65 12.50 3.67
CA ASP A 212 12.60 13.48 3.12
C ASP A 212 11.93 14.80 2.74
N ILE A 213 10.72 14.71 2.19
CA ILE A 213 9.90 15.86 1.76
C ILE A 213 9.31 16.58 2.99
N LEU A 214 8.90 15.80 4.00
CA LEU A 214 8.39 16.28 5.29
C LEU A 214 9.49 16.74 6.25
N GLY A 215 10.77 16.50 5.95
CA GLY A 215 11.90 16.87 6.80
C GLY A 215 11.94 16.15 8.17
N ALA A 216 13.11 16.19 8.82
CA ALA A 216 13.36 15.50 10.08
C ALA A 216 12.59 16.09 11.28
N ASP A 217 12.31 17.40 11.26
CA ASP A 217 11.62 18.10 12.35
C ASP A 217 10.09 18.05 12.21
N GLY A 218 9.60 17.32 11.22
CA GLY A 218 8.18 17.19 10.97
C GLY A 218 7.53 18.38 10.29
N MET A 219 8.05 19.61 10.49
CA MET A 219 7.52 20.84 9.88
C MET A 219 7.62 20.90 8.36
N GLY A 220 8.49 20.08 7.75
CA GLY A 220 8.65 19.88 6.31
C GLY A 220 8.85 21.06 5.40
N LEU A 221 9.39 20.77 4.22
CA LEU A 221 9.50 21.75 3.12
C LEU A 221 8.11 22.22 2.63
N ILE A 222 7.05 21.54 3.08
CA ILE A 222 5.64 21.85 2.81
C ILE A 222 4.93 22.57 3.97
N GLY A 223 5.60 22.83 5.11
CA GLY A 223 5.08 23.64 6.21
C GLY A 223 3.98 22.96 7.05
N VAL A 224 3.97 21.63 7.13
CA VAL A 224 3.00 20.88 7.94
C VAL A 224 3.63 20.59 9.30
N ASP A 225 3.13 21.15 10.39
CA ASP A 225 3.67 20.86 11.72
C ASP A 225 3.28 19.43 12.19
N THR A 226 4.15 18.45 11.96
CA THR A 226 3.92 17.07 12.45
C THR A 226 4.38 16.86 13.89
N SER A 227 4.87 17.89 14.59
CA SER A 227 5.34 17.73 15.99
C SER A 227 4.19 17.53 16.99
N LEU A 228 2.95 17.81 16.57
CA LEU A 228 1.75 17.76 17.42
C LEU A 228 0.54 17.02 16.81
N GLY A 229 0.65 16.50 15.58
CA GLY A 229 -0.47 15.88 14.85
C GLY A 229 -0.35 14.36 14.71
N THR A 230 -1.48 13.64 14.72
CA THR A 230 -1.50 12.21 14.41
C THR A 230 -1.16 11.97 12.92
N ILE A 231 -0.61 10.81 12.57
CA ILE A 231 -0.34 10.43 11.16
C ILE A 231 -1.61 10.57 10.30
N GLU A 232 -2.78 10.32 10.90
CA GLU A 232 -4.08 10.55 10.27
C GLU A 232 -4.29 12.00 9.82
N GLN A 233 -3.96 12.97 10.67
CA GLN A 233 -4.09 14.39 10.34
C GLN A 233 -3.13 14.77 9.23
N LEU A 234 -1.91 14.25 9.26
CA LEU A 234 -0.93 14.46 8.20
C LEU A 234 -1.41 13.93 6.85
N LEU A 235 -1.90 12.69 6.79
CA LEU A 235 -2.44 12.09 5.57
C LEU A 235 -3.71 12.81 5.08
N ASN A 236 -4.47 13.43 5.98
CA ASN A 236 -5.63 14.24 5.63
C ASN A 236 -5.33 15.71 5.30
N THR A 237 -4.06 16.12 5.37
CA THR A 237 -3.67 17.51 5.10
C THR A 237 -3.67 17.79 3.59
N ASN A 238 -4.23 18.94 3.22
CA ASN A 238 -4.17 19.46 1.86
C ASN A 238 -2.86 20.23 1.66
N VAL A 239 -2.10 19.86 0.64
CA VAL A 239 -0.81 20.46 0.30
C VAL A 239 -0.89 21.04 -1.12
N GLY A 240 -0.22 22.16 -1.36
CA GLY A 240 -0.12 22.73 -2.70
C GLY A 240 0.83 21.92 -3.60
N LEU A 241 0.43 21.67 -4.85
CA LEU A 241 1.24 21.01 -5.88
C LEU A 241 2.63 21.64 -6.00
N GLN A 242 2.69 22.97 -6.03
CA GLN A 242 3.95 23.70 -6.13
C GLN A 242 4.85 23.48 -4.91
N GLN A 243 4.27 23.35 -3.71
CA GLN A 243 5.02 23.10 -2.48
C GLN A 243 5.62 21.70 -2.49
N VAL A 244 4.85 20.68 -2.88
CA VAL A 244 5.34 19.30 -2.99
C VAL A 244 6.46 19.20 -4.02
N LEU A 245 6.28 19.79 -5.20
CA LEU A 245 7.30 19.76 -6.25
C LEU A 245 8.56 20.52 -5.85
N ALA A 246 8.42 21.71 -5.23
CA ALA A 246 9.56 22.46 -4.73
C ALA A 246 10.32 21.69 -3.64
N ALA A 247 9.59 21.00 -2.75
CA ALA A 247 10.17 20.14 -1.74
C ALA A 247 10.95 18.97 -2.36
N SER A 248 10.37 18.26 -3.33
CA SER A 248 11.06 17.19 -4.06
C SER A 248 12.32 17.69 -4.76
N VAL A 249 12.26 18.85 -5.42
CA VAL A 249 13.42 19.48 -6.07
C VAL A 249 14.51 19.84 -5.05
N ASN A 250 14.15 20.34 -3.87
CA ASN A 250 15.12 20.65 -2.82
C ASN A 250 15.81 19.38 -2.29
N VAL A 251 15.10 18.26 -2.17
CA VAL A 251 15.70 16.97 -1.80
C VAL A 251 16.61 16.45 -2.92
N LEU A 252 16.18 16.54 -4.18
CA LEU A 252 17.01 16.20 -5.34
C LEU A 252 18.30 17.04 -5.39
N ALA A 253 18.22 18.33 -5.05
CA ALA A 253 19.37 19.23 -4.98
C ALA A 253 20.39 18.75 -3.94
N LYS A 254 19.90 18.36 -2.76
CA LYS A 254 20.73 17.80 -1.68
C LYS A 254 21.39 16.47 -2.09
N ASN A 255 20.71 15.67 -2.90
CA ASN A 255 21.23 14.41 -3.43
C ASN A 255 22.21 14.60 -4.61
N GLY A 256 22.51 15.84 -5.01
CA GLY A 256 23.53 16.14 -6.03
C GLY A 256 23.10 15.88 -7.48
N VAL A 257 21.79 15.83 -7.76
CA VAL A 257 21.27 15.60 -9.11
C VAL A 257 21.54 16.81 -10.00
N ALA A 258 22.37 16.65 -11.03
CA ALA A 258 22.86 17.75 -11.87
C ALA A 258 21.77 18.51 -12.65
N SER A 259 20.64 17.88 -12.95
CA SER A 259 19.51 18.45 -13.71
C SER A 259 18.50 19.24 -12.86
N VAL A 260 18.74 19.34 -11.55
CA VAL A 260 17.82 19.99 -10.60
C VAL A 260 17.54 21.45 -10.91
N GLU A 261 18.55 22.24 -11.29
CA GLU A 261 18.35 23.67 -11.54
C GLU A 261 17.50 23.93 -12.78
N ALA A 262 17.65 23.09 -13.82
CA ALA A 262 16.79 23.15 -15.00
C ALA A 262 15.34 22.81 -14.65
N LEU A 263 15.13 21.74 -13.87
CA LEU A 263 13.80 21.37 -13.39
C LEU A 263 13.20 22.47 -12.49
N ARG A 264 13.99 23.05 -11.58
CA ARG A 264 13.55 24.12 -10.67
C ARG A 264 13.07 25.35 -11.44
N ALA A 265 13.80 25.78 -12.46
CA ALA A 265 13.44 26.93 -13.29
C ALA A 265 12.12 26.70 -14.06
N GLN A 266 11.91 25.48 -14.56
CA GLN A 266 10.70 25.13 -15.32
C GLN A 266 9.47 24.96 -14.41
N LEU A 267 9.66 24.60 -13.13
CA LEU A 267 8.55 24.41 -12.18
C LEU A 267 7.98 25.71 -11.59
N VAL A 268 8.53 26.88 -11.90
CA VAL A 268 8.02 28.17 -11.42
C VAL A 268 6.62 28.46 -11.96
N GLY A 269 6.31 28.00 -13.18
CA GLY A 269 5.02 28.23 -13.85
C GLY A 269 3.98 27.13 -13.64
N VAL A 270 4.14 26.26 -12.63
CA VAL A 270 3.18 25.16 -12.38
C VAL A 270 1.83 25.72 -11.97
N LYS A 271 0.76 25.11 -12.48
CA LYS A 271 -0.61 25.50 -12.11
C LYS A 271 -0.84 25.33 -10.60
N SER A 272 -1.65 26.19 -10.01
CA SER A 272 -2.08 26.00 -8.63
C SER A 272 -3.07 24.84 -8.54
N ALA A 273 -2.74 23.83 -7.75
CA ALA A 273 -3.61 22.72 -7.41
C ALA A 273 -3.35 22.29 -5.97
N THR A 274 -4.39 21.87 -5.25
CA THR A 274 -4.28 21.30 -3.91
C THR A 274 -4.48 19.79 -3.99
N LEU A 275 -3.66 19.04 -3.25
CA LEU A 275 -3.72 17.59 -3.20
C LEU A 275 -3.69 17.11 -1.75
N LYS A 276 -4.38 16.01 -1.48
CA LYS A 276 -4.37 15.36 -0.17
C LYS A 276 -3.21 14.38 -0.12
N LEU A 277 -2.39 14.42 0.94
CA LEU A 277 -1.20 13.57 1.03
C LEU A 277 -1.55 12.07 1.03
N GLY A 278 -2.67 11.69 1.65
CA GLY A 278 -3.19 10.33 1.62
C GLY A 278 -3.56 9.82 0.23
N ASP A 279 -3.96 10.71 -0.70
CA ASP A 279 -4.30 10.31 -2.07
C ASP A 279 -3.05 9.96 -2.90
N LEU A 280 -1.88 10.48 -2.53
CA LEU A 280 -0.60 10.09 -3.12
C LEU A 280 -0.13 8.72 -2.62
N LEU A 281 -0.22 8.52 -1.30
CA LEU A 281 0.43 7.41 -0.62
C LEU A 281 -0.47 6.20 -0.41
N GLY A 282 -1.76 6.30 -0.74
CA GLY A 282 -2.74 5.22 -0.55
C GLY A 282 -2.76 4.65 0.87
N LEU A 283 -2.21 5.40 1.83
CA LEU A 283 -2.10 5.02 3.23
C LEU A 283 -3.40 5.38 3.92
N SER A 284 -4.09 4.38 4.46
CA SER A 284 -5.25 4.62 5.31
C SER A 284 -4.77 4.97 6.73
N ALA A 285 -5.43 5.96 7.32
CA ALA A 285 -5.08 6.58 8.59
C ALA A 285 -4.98 5.57 9.77
N GLY A 286 -5.71 4.45 9.68
CA GLY A 286 -5.72 3.39 10.69
C GLY A 286 -4.71 2.25 10.49
N GLU A 287 -4.05 2.16 9.32
CA GLU A 287 -3.12 1.06 8.99
C GLU A 287 -1.65 1.49 9.08
N VAL A 288 -1.39 2.79 9.17
CA VAL A 288 -0.06 3.33 9.36
C VAL A 288 0.30 3.34 10.84
N ASN A 289 1.01 2.29 11.25
CA ASN A 289 1.41 2.11 12.65
C ASN A 289 2.73 2.79 13.01
N SER A 290 3.51 3.23 12.01
CA SER A 290 4.85 3.76 12.26
C SER A 290 5.33 4.69 11.16
N MET A 291 6.18 5.64 11.55
CA MET A 291 6.85 6.57 10.63
C MET A 291 7.77 5.86 9.63
N SER A 292 8.15 4.59 9.91
CA SER A 292 8.88 3.69 8.99
C SER A 292 8.18 3.55 7.63
N GLN A 293 6.85 3.61 7.59
CA GLN A 293 6.10 3.49 6.34
C GLN A 293 6.23 4.74 5.44
N LEU A 294 6.52 5.90 6.02
CA LEU A 294 6.76 7.16 5.29
C LEU A 294 8.19 7.28 4.77
N ASP A 295 9.10 6.45 5.29
CA ASP A 295 10.51 6.38 4.88
C ASP A 295 10.75 5.46 3.68
N THR A 296 9.70 5.06 2.95
CA THR A 296 9.87 4.24 1.75
C THR A 296 10.51 5.07 0.64
N ALA A 297 11.67 4.62 0.17
CA ALA A 297 12.42 5.23 -0.90
C ALA A 297 11.75 4.96 -2.26
N ILE A 298 11.29 6.02 -2.92
CA ILE A 298 10.54 5.99 -4.18
C ILE A 298 11.36 6.72 -5.25
N ASN A 299 11.34 6.23 -6.49
CA ASN A 299 11.92 6.92 -7.64
C ASN A 299 11.33 8.35 -7.76
N ALA A 300 12.19 9.35 -7.90
CA ALA A 300 11.76 10.74 -7.91
C ALA A 300 10.86 11.08 -9.10
N LEU A 301 11.17 10.52 -10.28
CA LEU A 301 10.40 10.75 -11.49
C LEU A 301 9.01 10.14 -11.37
N ASP A 302 8.91 8.95 -10.78
CA ASP A 302 7.65 8.31 -10.44
C ASP A 302 6.82 9.14 -9.48
N LEU A 303 7.46 9.71 -8.45
CA LEU A 303 6.78 10.60 -7.51
C LEU A 303 6.26 11.86 -8.21
N ILE A 304 7.08 12.52 -9.04
CA ILE A 304 6.67 13.70 -9.81
C ILE A 304 5.51 13.35 -10.73
N MET A 305 5.56 12.19 -11.40
CA MET A 305 4.48 11.69 -12.25
C MET A 305 3.20 11.45 -11.45
N ALA A 306 3.29 10.76 -10.31
CA ALA A 306 2.14 10.47 -9.44
C ALA A 306 1.51 11.76 -8.90
N VAL A 307 2.32 12.71 -8.44
CA VAL A 307 1.88 14.03 -7.97
C VAL A 307 1.18 14.81 -9.09
N ALA A 308 1.73 14.80 -10.30
CA ALA A 308 1.12 15.44 -11.46
C ALA A 308 -0.21 14.76 -11.84
N GLN A 309 -0.31 13.43 -11.75
CA GLN A 309 -1.54 12.69 -12.02
C GLN A 309 -2.63 12.98 -10.97
N VAL A 310 -2.30 12.94 -9.68
CA VAL A 310 -3.24 13.24 -8.58
C VAL A 310 -3.80 14.66 -8.72
N ALA A 311 -2.95 15.65 -9.04
CA ALA A 311 -3.38 17.03 -9.26
C ALA A 311 -4.28 17.24 -10.50
N ASN A 312 -4.47 16.21 -11.32
CA ASN A 312 -5.33 16.22 -12.51
C ASN A 312 -6.40 15.12 -12.45
N LYS A 313 -6.69 14.54 -11.29
CA LYS A 313 -7.73 13.52 -11.16
C LYS A 313 -9.06 14.04 -11.73
N ASN A 314 -9.65 13.27 -12.65
CA ASN A 314 -10.86 13.59 -13.42
C ASN A 314 -10.81 14.86 -14.28
N SER A 315 -9.64 15.46 -14.47
CA SER A 315 -9.45 16.63 -15.33
C SER A 315 -8.82 16.22 -16.65
N ALA A 316 -9.45 16.61 -17.76
CA ALA A 316 -8.88 16.41 -19.09
C ALA A 316 -7.78 17.45 -19.35
N VAL A 317 -6.60 16.98 -19.72
CA VAL A 317 -5.41 17.79 -19.97
C VAL A 317 -5.03 17.68 -21.43
N ALA A 318 -4.85 18.82 -22.09
CA ALA A 318 -4.33 18.82 -23.45
C ALA A 318 -2.84 18.44 -23.43
N VAL A 319 -2.47 17.44 -24.22
CA VAL A 319 -1.09 16.96 -24.35
C VAL A 319 -0.71 16.93 -25.82
N ASN A 320 0.45 17.49 -26.17
CA ASN A 320 0.96 17.40 -27.54
C ASN A 320 1.94 16.23 -27.64
N LEU A 321 1.42 15.03 -27.89
CA LEU A 321 2.24 13.81 -27.87
C LEU A 321 3.35 13.78 -28.94
N GLY A 322 3.38 14.72 -29.89
CA GLY A 322 4.42 14.75 -30.93
C GLY A 322 4.41 13.55 -31.87
N ILE A 323 3.35 12.74 -31.82
CA ILE A 323 3.16 11.59 -32.70
C ILE A 323 2.56 12.11 -34.02
N PRO A 324 3.23 11.90 -35.17
CA PRO A 324 2.71 12.32 -36.45
C PRO A 324 1.31 11.77 -36.69
N GLY A 325 0.39 12.62 -37.13
CA GLY A 325 -1.00 12.24 -37.39
C GLY A 325 -1.96 12.28 -36.21
N LEU A 326 -1.49 12.61 -35.01
CA LEU A 326 -2.35 12.91 -33.88
C LEU A 326 -2.43 14.43 -33.65
N ALA A 327 -3.65 14.91 -33.50
CA ALA A 327 -3.98 16.27 -33.14
C ALA A 327 -4.93 16.30 -31.94
N ASN A 328 -4.97 17.43 -31.22
CA ASN A 328 -5.90 17.66 -30.10
C ASN A 328 -5.97 16.53 -29.06
N ALA A 329 -4.83 15.89 -28.77
CA ALA A 329 -4.81 14.81 -27.79
C ALA A 329 -5.12 15.34 -26.39
N ARG A 330 -6.08 14.70 -25.73
CA ARG A 330 -6.53 14.96 -24.38
C ARG A 330 -6.32 13.73 -23.53
N LEU A 331 -5.58 13.91 -22.46
CA LEU A 331 -5.31 12.90 -21.45
C LEU A 331 -6.13 13.22 -20.20
N THR A 332 -7.01 12.31 -19.80
CA THR A 332 -7.73 12.39 -18.53
C THR A 332 -7.20 11.31 -17.60
N VAL A 333 -6.73 11.71 -16.42
CA VAL A 333 -6.38 10.76 -15.36
C VAL A 333 -7.66 10.39 -14.62
N VAL A 334 -8.11 9.14 -14.76
CA VAL A 334 -9.30 8.62 -14.08
C VAL A 334 -8.94 8.19 -12.67
N GLU A 335 -7.89 7.36 -12.55
CA GLU A 335 -7.32 6.94 -11.28
C GLU A 335 -5.80 7.17 -11.33
N PRO A 336 -5.21 7.92 -10.39
CA PRO A 336 -3.77 8.17 -10.37
C PRO A 336 -2.99 6.95 -9.87
N LYS A 337 -1.70 6.87 -10.21
CA LYS A 337 -0.76 5.92 -9.58
C LYS A 337 -0.75 6.16 -8.07
N ARG A 338 -0.87 5.09 -7.29
CA ARG A 338 -0.71 5.10 -5.84
C ARG A 338 0.33 4.09 -5.41
N ILE A 339 0.98 4.42 -4.31
CA ILE A 339 1.72 3.46 -3.50
C ILE A 339 0.78 3.07 -2.37
N VAL A 340 0.92 1.88 -1.79
CA VAL A 340 0.17 1.49 -0.60
C VAL A 340 1.13 0.75 0.32
N SER A 341 1.09 1.06 1.61
CA SER A 341 1.79 0.31 2.63
C SER A 341 0.79 -0.18 3.66
N GLY A 342 0.88 -1.46 4.00
CA GLY A 342 0.02 -2.05 5.01
C GLY A 342 0.32 -3.51 5.27
N PRO A 343 -0.42 -4.13 6.21
CA PRO A 343 -0.30 -5.53 6.54
C PRO A 343 -1.01 -6.45 5.53
N PRO A 344 -0.62 -7.74 5.47
CA PRO A 344 -1.32 -8.73 4.65
C PRO A 344 -2.74 -9.01 5.16
N GLY A 345 -3.60 -9.51 4.27
CA GLY A 345 -4.91 -10.06 4.61
C GLY A 345 -6.08 -9.10 4.41
N GLN A 346 -7.25 -9.52 4.87
CA GLN A 346 -8.49 -8.76 4.78
C GLN A 346 -8.86 -8.14 6.13
N ASP A 347 -9.62 -7.04 6.09
CA ASP A 347 -10.29 -6.48 7.25
C ASP A 347 -11.63 -7.22 7.51
N GLU A 348 -12.35 -6.79 8.54
CA GLU A 348 -13.64 -7.39 8.92
C GLU A 348 -14.73 -7.24 7.84
N SER A 349 -14.58 -6.26 6.95
CA SER A 349 -15.50 -6.02 5.83
C SER A 349 -15.20 -6.91 4.62
N GLY A 350 -14.11 -7.69 4.67
CA GLY A 350 -13.63 -8.49 3.54
C GLY A 350 -12.85 -7.69 2.51
N ALA A 351 -12.53 -6.41 2.80
CA ALA A 351 -11.67 -5.60 1.96
C ALA A 351 -10.21 -5.95 2.26
N TRP A 352 -9.36 -5.93 1.23
CA TRP A 352 -7.93 -6.15 1.41
C TRP A 352 -7.30 -4.95 2.11
N ARG A 353 -6.58 -5.21 3.20
CA ARG A 353 -5.84 -4.20 3.97
C ARG A 353 -4.79 -3.50 3.11
N THR A 354 -4.11 -4.28 2.27
CA THR A 354 -3.11 -3.75 1.34
C THR A 354 -3.52 -4.08 -0.10
N GLU A 355 -4.28 -3.19 -0.73
CA GLU A 355 -4.63 -3.24 -2.17
C GLU A 355 -4.12 -1.97 -2.87
N VAL A 356 -3.22 -2.14 -3.83
CA VAL A 356 -2.80 -1.08 -4.74
C VAL A 356 -3.53 -1.22 -6.08
N ARG A 357 -4.02 -0.10 -6.61
CA ARG A 357 -4.64 -0.04 -7.94
C ARG A 357 -3.69 0.63 -8.91
N GLN A 358 -3.60 0.05 -10.11
CA GLN A 358 -2.86 0.65 -11.21
C GLN A 358 -3.54 1.95 -11.64
N SER A 359 -2.74 2.88 -12.16
CA SER A 359 -3.28 4.09 -12.78
C SER A 359 -4.26 3.73 -13.91
N GLN A 360 -5.31 4.54 -14.04
CA GLN A 360 -6.27 4.46 -15.12
C GLN A 360 -6.30 5.79 -15.85
N VAL A 361 -6.08 5.76 -17.16
CA VAL A 361 -6.12 6.95 -18.01
C VAL A 361 -7.10 6.77 -19.14
N ARG A 362 -7.66 7.89 -19.60
CA ARG A 362 -8.43 7.97 -20.83
C ARG A 362 -7.69 8.92 -21.76
N LEU A 363 -7.26 8.41 -22.91
CA LEU A 363 -6.65 9.22 -23.96
C LEU A 363 -7.66 9.35 -25.11
N THR A 364 -8.01 10.58 -25.47
CA THR A 364 -8.74 10.87 -26.70
C THR A 364 -7.90 11.74 -27.60
N ALA A 365 -7.92 11.50 -28.91
CA ALA A 365 -7.17 12.31 -29.85
C ALA A 365 -7.83 12.29 -31.23
N ASP A 366 -7.72 13.42 -31.93
CA ASP A 366 -8.15 13.51 -33.31
C ASP A 366 -7.03 12.94 -34.20
N ILE A 367 -7.42 12.15 -35.18
CA ILE A 367 -6.51 11.61 -36.19
C ILE A 367 -6.55 12.56 -37.39
N ASP A 368 -5.41 13.16 -37.68
CA ASP A 368 -5.27 14.03 -38.84
C ASP A 368 -5.30 13.21 -40.12
N SER A 369 -6.14 13.65 -41.05
CA SER A 369 -6.39 12.96 -42.30
C SER A 369 -5.19 13.02 -43.25
N GLY A 370 -4.29 14.01 -43.08
CA GLY A 370 -3.03 14.11 -43.83
C GLY A 370 -1.99 13.04 -43.47
N PHE A 371 -2.16 12.34 -42.35
CA PHE A 371 -1.27 11.24 -41.94
C PHE A 371 -1.50 9.97 -42.76
N LEU A 372 -2.73 9.77 -43.21
CA LEU A 372 -3.03 8.69 -44.12
C LEU A 372 -2.53 9.12 -45.49
N SER A 373 -1.82 8.23 -46.20
CA SER A 373 -1.15 8.49 -47.48
C SER A 373 -2.11 8.84 -48.63
N ILE A 374 -3.34 9.18 -48.31
CA ILE A 374 -4.45 9.40 -49.19
C ILE A 374 -5.11 10.70 -48.75
N LEU A 375 -5.25 11.66 -49.69
CA LEU A 375 -5.91 12.95 -49.45
C LEU A 375 -7.32 12.73 -48.89
N ALA A 376 -7.41 12.79 -47.57
CA ALA A 376 -8.64 12.64 -46.82
C ALA A 376 -9.03 13.98 -46.19
N THR A 377 -10.31 14.31 -46.20
CA THR A 377 -10.86 15.58 -45.70
C THR A 377 -11.59 15.45 -44.36
N THR A 378 -11.74 14.23 -43.85
CA THR A 378 -12.56 13.95 -42.66
C THR A 378 -11.69 13.45 -41.51
N LYS A 379 -12.01 13.94 -40.31
CA LYS A 379 -11.29 13.61 -39.07
C LYS A 379 -11.85 12.33 -38.48
N LEU A 380 -10.98 11.44 -38.00
CA LEU A 380 -11.34 10.35 -37.10
C LEU A 380 -10.98 10.75 -35.67
N GLN A 381 -11.58 10.08 -34.69
CA GLN A 381 -11.15 10.19 -33.31
C GLN A 381 -10.73 8.81 -32.79
N LEU A 382 -9.62 8.78 -32.08
CA LEU A 382 -9.12 7.66 -31.31
C LEU A 382 -9.49 7.89 -29.84
N ALA A 383 -10.05 6.88 -29.19
CA ALA A 383 -10.22 6.83 -27.76
C ALA A 383 -9.63 5.54 -27.21
N ILE A 384 -8.74 5.67 -26.23
CA ILE A 384 -8.21 4.54 -25.48
C ILE A 384 -8.61 4.78 -24.03
N GLU A 385 -9.41 3.87 -23.50
CA GLU A 385 -9.82 3.89 -22.10
C GLU A 385 -9.09 2.75 -21.38
N GLY A 386 -8.21 3.15 -20.47
CA GLY A 386 -7.22 2.29 -19.85
C GLY A 386 -7.79 1.29 -18.86
N ALA A 387 -7.01 0.22 -18.70
CA ALA A 387 -7.19 -0.91 -17.81
C ALA A 387 -6.91 -0.54 -16.34
N SER A 388 -7.93 -0.59 -15.49
CA SER A 388 -7.77 -0.65 -14.04
C SER A 388 -7.26 -2.04 -13.60
N GLY A 389 -5.98 -2.13 -13.27
CA GLY A 389 -5.45 -3.30 -12.58
C GLY A 389 -5.50 -3.11 -11.07
N ALA A 390 -5.49 -4.21 -10.30
CA ALA A 390 -5.26 -4.15 -8.86
C ALA A 390 -4.39 -5.33 -8.42
N VAL A 391 -3.53 -5.08 -7.44
CA VAL A 391 -2.73 -6.09 -6.74
C VAL A 391 -2.98 -5.93 -5.25
N TRP A 392 -3.18 -7.04 -4.55
CA TRP A 392 -3.36 -7.05 -3.10
C TRP A 392 -2.50 -8.11 -2.43
N LEU A 393 -2.06 -7.82 -1.21
CA LEU A 393 -1.23 -8.71 -0.41
C LEU A 393 -2.12 -9.67 0.41
N LYS A 394 -2.06 -10.96 0.09
CA LYS A 394 -2.88 -12.00 0.73
C LYS A 394 -2.27 -12.47 2.05
N SER A 395 -1.01 -12.87 2.01
CA SER A 395 -0.29 -13.42 3.15
C SER A 395 1.20 -13.12 3.06
N MET A 396 1.86 -13.13 4.22
CA MET A 396 3.30 -13.02 4.33
C MET A 396 3.82 -14.14 5.23
N ALA A 397 4.88 -14.84 4.78
CA ALA A 397 5.56 -15.86 5.57
C ALA A 397 7.00 -15.41 5.82
N CYS A 398 7.29 -15.05 7.06
CA CYS A 398 8.50 -14.37 7.46
C CYS A 398 9.58 -15.35 7.91
N THR A 399 9.92 -16.28 7.03
CA THR A 399 11.04 -17.20 7.26
C THR A 399 12.37 -16.45 7.11
N ARG A 400 13.44 -16.91 7.76
CA ARG A 400 14.79 -16.40 7.52
C ARG A 400 15.57 -17.48 6.76
N PRO A 401 16.32 -17.13 5.71
CA PRO A 401 16.69 -15.76 5.30
C PRO A 401 15.66 -15.02 4.42
N ASP A 402 14.63 -15.71 3.91
CA ASP A 402 13.73 -15.16 2.89
C ASP A 402 12.28 -15.02 3.40
N THR A 403 11.67 -13.87 3.11
CA THR A 403 10.25 -13.61 3.35
C THR A 403 9.46 -13.91 2.08
N ALA A 404 8.48 -14.81 2.16
CA ALA A 404 7.55 -15.08 1.07
C ALA A 404 6.33 -14.16 1.18
N LEU A 405 5.91 -13.56 0.08
CA LEU A 405 4.71 -12.74 -0.04
C LEU A 405 3.80 -13.35 -1.10
N ASP A 406 2.55 -13.61 -0.73
CA ASP A 406 1.52 -14.08 -1.63
C ASP A 406 0.65 -12.89 -2.06
N PHE A 407 0.55 -12.68 -3.36
CA PHE A 407 -0.26 -11.62 -3.95
C PHE A 407 -1.39 -12.20 -4.77
N GLY A 408 -2.58 -11.61 -4.64
CA GLY A 408 -3.61 -11.74 -5.65
C GLY A 408 -3.56 -10.53 -6.56
N TRP A 409 -3.86 -10.73 -7.84
CA TRP A 409 -3.86 -9.66 -8.82
C TRP A 409 -4.99 -9.83 -9.82
N ARG A 410 -5.44 -8.70 -10.35
CA ARG A 410 -6.34 -8.60 -11.50
C ARG A 410 -5.79 -7.55 -12.45
N SER A 411 -5.65 -7.90 -13.72
CA SER A 411 -5.58 -6.93 -14.81
C SER A 411 -6.99 -6.77 -15.38
N SER A 412 -7.46 -5.55 -15.60
CA SER A 412 -8.64 -5.36 -16.44
C SER A 412 -8.23 -5.15 -17.89
N GLY A 413 -9.20 -5.30 -18.76
CA GLY A 413 -9.06 -4.96 -20.15
C GLY A 413 -8.91 -3.47 -20.39
N ALA A 414 -8.40 -3.09 -21.55
CA ALA A 414 -8.65 -1.77 -22.09
C ALA A 414 -9.59 -1.86 -23.28
N THR A 415 -10.33 -0.78 -23.48
CA THR A 415 -11.12 -0.58 -24.68
C THR A 415 -10.40 0.41 -25.57
N ILE A 416 -10.30 0.05 -26.85
CA ILE A 416 -9.72 0.90 -27.88
C ILE A 416 -10.80 1.10 -28.93
N LYS A 417 -11.15 2.37 -29.13
CA LYS A 417 -12.19 2.79 -30.07
C LYS A 417 -11.63 3.75 -31.11
N ILE A 418 -12.05 3.56 -32.35
CA ILE A 418 -11.87 4.52 -33.44
C ILE A 418 -13.22 4.76 -34.08
N GLY A 419 -13.61 6.02 -34.20
CA GLY A 419 -14.92 6.40 -34.73
C GLY A 419 -15.00 7.86 -35.13
N SER A 420 -16.24 8.36 -35.19
CA SER A 420 -16.54 9.76 -35.52
C SER A 420 -16.12 10.72 -34.38
N PRO A 421 -15.54 11.90 -34.67
CA PRO A 421 -15.22 12.90 -33.66
C PRO A 421 -16.44 13.46 -32.91
N ALA A 422 -17.63 13.41 -33.52
CA ALA A 422 -18.86 13.87 -32.89
C ALA A 422 -19.40 12.85 -31.86
N ASN A 423 -19.19 11.56 -32.13
CA ASN A 423 -19.54 10.46 -31.23
C ASN A 423 -18.68 9.24 -31.58
N ILE A 424 -17.76 8.87 -30.68
CA ILE A 424 -16.79 7.78 -30.88
C ILE A 424 -17.47 6.41 -31.12
N ASP A 425 -18.70 6.22 -30.64
CA ASP A 425 -19.44 4.97 -30.83
C ASP A 425 -20.05 4.86 -32.24
N GLN A 426 -20.09 5.96 -33.00
CA GLN A 426 -20.51 5.99 -34.39
C GLN A 426 -19.34 5.76 -35.35
N VAL A 427 -19.68 5.23 -36.51
CA VAL A 427 -18.72 4.96 -37.59
C VAL A 427 -18.08 6.27 -38.05
N GLY A 428 -16.75 6.29 -38.04
CA GLY A 428 -15.98 7.38 -38.62
C GLY A 428 -15.80 7.14 -40.12
N SER A 429 -15.84 8.20 -40.91
CA SER A 429 -15.75 8.06 -42.37
C SER A 429 -14.57 8.84 -42.92
N ILE A 430 -13.80 8.22 -43.81
CA ILE A 430 -12.67 8.82 -44.51
C ILE A 430 -12.96 8.83 -46.01
N LEU A 431 -12.70 9.96 -46.67
CA LEU A 431 -12.71 10.01 -48.13
C LEU A 431 -11.31 9.74 -48.67
N VAL A 432 -11.21 8.86 -49.65
CA VAL A 432 -9.96 8.43 -50.28
C VAL A 432 -10.09 8.49 -51.81
N LEU A 433 -8.94 8.49 -52.50
CA LEU A 433 -8.85 8.72 -53.96
C LEU A 433 -9.56 10.02 -54.40
N GLY A 434 -9.27 11.14 -53.73
CA GLY A 434 -9.86 12.44 -54.10
C GLY A 434 -11.38 12.54 -53.89
N GLY A 435 -11.95 11.69 -53.05
CA GLY A 435 -13.38 11.70 -52.71
C GLY A 435 -14.22 10.63 -53.38
N LEU A 436 -13.67 9.83 -54.29
CA LEU A 436 -14.43 8.79 -55.00
C LEU A 436 -14.80 7.59 -54.12
N VAL A 437 -13.98 7.30 -53.12
CA VAL A 437 -14.16 6.15 -52.23
C VAL A 437 -14.31 6.66 -50.81
N ARG A 438 -15.42 6.32 -50.17
CA ARG A 438 -15.65 6.54 -48.74
C ARG A 438 -15.31 5.25 -48.01
N LEU A 439 -14.41 5.31 -47.06
CA LEU A 439 -14.13 4.23 -46.14
C LEU A 439 -14.86 4.53 -44.85
N ASP A 440 -15.76 3.64 -44.46
CA ASP A 440 -16.39 3.66 -43.15
C ASP A 440 -15.55 2.79 -42.21
N LEU A 441 -14.97 3.40 -41.17
CA LEU A 441 -14.12 2.75 -40.18
C LEU A 441 -14.77 2.79 -38.81
N LYS A 442 -14.75 1.62 -38.16
CA LYS A 442 -15.04 1.50 -36.75
C LYS A 442 -14.09 0.48 -36.14
N LEU A 443 -13.41 0.88 -35.07
CA LEU A 443 -12.74 -0.03 -34.16
C LEU A 443 -13.49 0.04 -32.84
N ASP A 444 -13.87 -1.12 -32.33
CA ASP A 444 -14.34 -1.28 -30.95
C ASP A 444 -13.80 -2.61 -30.47
N THR A 445 -12.60 -2.56 -29.91
CA THR A 445 -11.92 -3.75 -29.41
C THR A 445 -11.73 -3.63 -27.91
N SER A 446 -11.96 -4.75 -27.23
CA SER A 446 -11.64 -4.90 -25.82
C SER A 446 -10.54 -5.95 -25.69
N ILE A 447 -9.50 -5.58 -24.95
CA ILE A 447 -8.49 -6.53 -24.49
C ILE A 447 -9.08 -7.23 -23.28
N ALA A 448 -9.02 -8.56 -23.20
CA ALA A 448 -9.50 -9.26 -22.01
C ALA A 448 -8.59 -8.99 -20.81
N GLY A 449 -9.18 -8.79 -19.64
CA GLY A 449 -8.46 -8.83 -18.38
C GLY A 449 -8.12 -10.26 -17.96
N SER A 450 -7.23 -10.41 -17.00
CA SER A 450 -6.89 -11.69 -16.38
C SER A 450 -6.73 -11.52 -14.87
N SER A 451 -6.82 -12.60 -14.12
CA SER A 451 -6.59 -12.58 -12.67
C SER A 451 -5.89 -13.85 -12.25
N GLY A 452 -5.14 -13.77 -11.16
CA GLY A 452 -4.44 -14.91 -10.61
C GLY A 452 -3.84 -14.62 -9.25
N ASP A 453 -3.18 -15.64 -8.72
CA ASP A 453 -2.34 -15.53 -7.53
C ASP A 453 -0.88 -15.75 -7.93
N THR A 454 0.03 -15.09 -7.23
CA THR A 454 1.47 -15.26 -7.41
C THR A 454 2.19 -15.19 -6.06
N ARG A 455 3.31 -15.90 -5.94
CA ARG A 455 4.16 -15.89 -4.76
C ARG A 455 5.52 -15.31 -5.12
N PHE A 456 6.00 -14.37 -4.31
CA PHE A 456 7.34 -13.81 -4.43
C PHE A 456 8.14 -14.08 -3.16
N ASN A 457 9.41 -14.44 -3.32
CA ASN A 457 10.34 -14.53 -2.20
C ASN A 457 11.31 -13.36 -2.29
N VAL A 458 11.46 -12.64 -1.18
CA VAL A 458 12.40 -11.52 -1.05
C VAL A 458 13.27 -11.76 0.15
N LYS A 459 14.54 -11.37 0.04
CA LYS A 459 15.45 -11.45 1.18
C LYS A 459 14.96 -10.55 2.31
N ALA A 460 15.03 -11.05 3.54
CA ALA A 460 14.60 -10.30 4.72
C ALA A 460 15.42 -9.02 4.98
N ASP A 461 16.61 -8.90 4.39
CA ASP A 461 17.45 -7.69 4.43
C ASP A 461 17.04 -6.63 3.39
N GLY A 462 16.09 -6.96 2.51
CA GLY A 462 15.62 -6.07 1.45
C GLY A 462 16.60 -5.86 0.30
N SER A 463 17.71 -6.59 0.24
CA SER A 463 18.76 -6.40 -0.79
C SER A 463 18.32 -6.75 -2.21
N ASP A 464 17.22 -7.48 -2.37
CA ASP A 464 16.62 -7.87 -3.66
C ASP A 464 15.33 -7.07 -3.96
N LEU A 465 15.10 -5.95 -3.25
CA LEU A 465 13.91 -5.10 -3.43
C LEU A 465 14.10 -4.12 -4.59
N VAL A 466 13.96 -4.60 -5.83
CA VAL A 466 13.47 -3.86 -7.02
C VAL A 466 13.12 -4.93 -8.06
N GLN A 467 12.06 -5.70 -7.84
CA GLN A 467 11.58 -6.65 -8.84
C GLN A 467 10.25 -6.20 -9.41
N SER A 468 10.31 -5.37 -10.46
CA SER A 468 9.17 -5.15 -11.34
C SER A 468 8.89 -6.45 -12.08
N ARG A 469 7.71 -7.04 -11.86
CA ARG A 469 7.28 -8.33 -12.41
C ARG A 469 5.99 -8.15 -13.20
N ARG A 470 5.99 -8.58 -14.47
CA ARG A 470 4.80 -8.59 -15.33
C ARG A 470 3.89 -9.76 -14.97
N LEU A 471 2.62 -9.46 -14.75
CA LEU A 471 1.59 -10.44 -14.42
C LEU A 471 0.41 -10.33 -15.41
N PRO A 472 0.19 -11.31 -16.31
CA PRO A 472 0.93 -12.55 -16.51
C PRO A 472 2.27 -12.33 -17.26
N GLU A 473 3.23 -13.23 -17.07
CA GLU A 473 4.58 -13.14 -17.67
C GLU A 473 4.57 -13.12 -19.22
N SER A 474 3.48 -13.58 -19.85
CA SER A 474 3.27 -13.57 -21.30
C SER A 474 2.22 -12.51 -21.70
N GLY A 475 2.64 -11.26 -21.87
CA GLY A 475 1.78 -10.20 -22.41
C GLY A 475 1.62 -10.30 -23.94
N PHE A 476 0.39 -10.53 -24.42
CA PHE A 476 0.03 -10.61 -25.85
C PHE A 476 -0.75 -9.35 -26.25
N LEU A 477 -0.18 -8.44 -27.06
CA LEU A 477 -0.92 -7.23 -27.47
C LEU A 477 -0.76 -6.74 -28.90
N ALA A 478 0.19 -7.21 -29.69
CA ALA A 478 0.36 -6.67 -31.04
C ALA A 478 -0.48 -7.41 -32.11
N SER A 479 -0.73 -8.71 -31.96
CA SER A 479 -1.33 -9.52 -33.04
C SER A 479 -2.85 -9.38 -33.16
N THR A 480 -3.56 -8.99 -32.09
CA THR A 480 -5.03 -8.99 -32.07
C THR A 480 -5.64 -7.75 -32.71
N LEU A 481 -4.91 -6.63 -32.75
CA LEU A 481 -5.43 -5.34 -33.22
C LEU A 481 -5.65 -5.28 -34.73
N LYS A 482 -4.79 -5.91 -35.53
CA LYS A 482 -4.88 -5.87 -37.00
C LYS A 482 -6.16 -6.53 -37.53
N THR A 483 -6.69 -7.53 -36.82
CA THR A 483 -7.92 -8.25 -37.18
C THR A 483 -9.20 -7.62 -36.66
N SER A 484 -9.14 -6.69 -35.70
CA SER A 484 -10.34 -6.09 -35.07
C SER A 484 -10.84 -4.81 -35.74
N ILE A 485 -10.08 -4.23 -36.66
CA ILE A 485 -10.49 -3.02 -37.38
C ILE A 485 -11.43 -3.42 -38.52
N ASN A 486 -12.71 -3.08 -38.38
CA ASN A 486 -13.68 -3.26 -39.45
C ASN A 486 -13.62 -2.06 -40.41
N VAL A 487 -13.28 -2.34 -41.66
CA VAL A 487 -13.26 -1.33 -42.73
C VAL A 487 -14.25 -1.74 -43.80
N ASN A 488 -15.26 -0.91 -44.02
CA ASN A 488 -16.24 -1.13 -45.07
C ASN A 488 -16.06 -0.07 -46.17
N PRO A 489 -15.55 -0.46 -47.36
CA PRO A 489 -15.42 0.46 -48.48
C PRO A 489 -16.77 0.71 -49.17
N VAL A 490 -17.11 1.98 -49.34
CA VAL A 490 -18.28 2.47 -50.08
C VAL A 490 -17.77 3.29 -51.26
N VAL A 491 -17.90 2.77 -52.47
CA VAL A 491 -17.46 3.44 -53.71
C VAL A 491 -18.65 4.16 -54.31
N LEU A 492 -18.61 5.50 -54.44
CA LEU A 492 -19.70 6.28 -55.05
C LEU A 492 -21.11 6.01 -54.46
N GLY A 493 -21.20 5.66 -53.17
CA GLY A 493 -22.47 5.33 -52.50
C GLY A 493 -23.01 3.92 -52.77
N LEU A 494 -22.32 3.10 -53.57
CA LEU A 494 -22.65 1.70 -53.81
C LEU A 494 -21.48 0.81 -53.37
N CYS A 495 -21.71 -0.08 -52.39
CA CYS A 495 -20.79 -1.20 -52.19
C CYS A 495 -21.11 -2.26 -53.25
N LEU A 496 -20.47 -2.16 -54.42
CA LEU A 496 -20.56 -3.20 -55.43
C LEU A 496 -19.78 -4.43 -54.92
N PRO A 497 -20.41 -5.62 -54.83
CA PRO A 497 -19.76 -6.83 -54.30
C PRO A 497 -18.49 -7.23 -55.08
N LEU A 498 -18.39 -6.86 -56.36
CA LEU A 498 -17.20 -7.06 -57.20
C LEU A 498 -16.02 -6.13 -56.85
N LEU A 499 -16.27 -4.93 -56.32
CA LEU A 499 -15.21 -4.01 -55.87
C LEU A 499 -14.88 -4.24 -54.39
N CYS A 500 -15.89 -4.44 -53.54
CA CYS A 500 -15.71 -4.69 -52.11
C CYS A 500 -14.99 -6.04 -51.82
N GLY A 501 -15.03 -7.00 -52.76
CA GLY A 501 -14.41 -8.33 -52.60
C GLY A 501 -13.05 -8.53 -53.29
N SER A 502 -12.51 -7.54 -54.02
CA SER A 502 -11.21 -7.72 -54.68
C SER A 502 -10.06 -7.64 -53.66
N THR A 503 -9.12 -8.60 -53.72
CA THR A 503 -7.92 -8.65 -52.88
C THR A 503 -7.09 -7.37 -52.99
N ALA A 504 -7.07 -6.74 -54.17
CA ALA A 504 -6.31 -5.51 -54.40
C ALA A 504 -6.85 -4.30 -53.61
N LEU A 505 -8.19 -4.14 -53.50
CA LEU A 505 -8.79 -3.06 -52.70
C LEU A 505 -8.61 -3.32 -51.20
N THR A 506 -8.77 -4.58 -50.78
CA THR A 506 -8.53 -4.97 -49.38
C THR A 506 -7.07 -4.79 -48.99
N ASP A 507 -6.11 -5.20 -49.83
CA ASP A 507 -4.68 -4.98 -49.60
C ASP A 507 -4.32 -3.49 -49.58
N LEU A 508 -4.90 -2.68 -50.48
CA LEU A 508 -4.68 -1.23 -50.48
C LEU A 508 -5.20 -0.60 -49.19
N ILE A 509 -6.40 -0.98 -48.74
CA ILE A 509 -7.02 -0.47 -47.50
C ILE A 509 -6.19 -0.91 -46.28
N VAL A 510 -5.78 -2.18 -46.23
CA VAL A 510 -4.96 -2.70 -45.13
C VAL A 510 -3.62 -1.97 -45.08
N ASN A 511 -2.92 -1.83 -46.20
CA ASN A 511 -1.58 -1.23 -46.23
C ASN A 511 -1.59 0.29 -46.12
N SER A 512 -2.62 0.98 -46.61
CA SER A 512 -2.64 2.45 -46.67
C SER A 512 -3.44 3.12 -45.55
N VAL A 513 -4.29 2.37 -44.86
CA VAL A 513 -5.15 2.91 -43.78
C VAL A 513 -4.94 2.12 -42.49
N VAL A 514 -5.16 0.81 -42.51
CA VAL A 514 -5.09 -0.02 -41.28
C VAL A 514 -3.68 -0.09 -40.73
N ALA A 515 -2.67 -0.35 -41.56
CA ALA A 515 -1.28 -0.47 -41.12
C ALA A 515 -0.73 0.86 -40.55
N PRO A 516 -0.92 2.04 -41.18
CA PRO A 516 -0.53 3.31 -40.56
C PRO A 516 -1.25 3.60 -39.24
N LEU A 517 -2.55 3.30 -39.15
CA LEU A 517 -3.32 3.44 -37.90
C LEU A 517 -2.77 2.55 -36.79
N VAL A 518 -2.47 1.28 -37.09
CA VAL A 518 -1.98 0.32 -36.11
C VAL A 518 -0.51 0.57 -35.76
N ASP A 519 0.36 0.60 -36.75
CA ASP A 519 1.81 0.61 -36.56
C ASP A 519 2.33 2.04 -36.27
N GLY A 520 1.68 3.07 -36.82
CA GLY A 520 2.10 4.47 -36.69
C GLY A 520 1.43 5.26 -35.56
N LEU A 521 0.22 4.88 -35.12
CA LEU A 521 -0.50 5.61 -34.06
C LEU A 521 -0.72 4.74 -32.82
N LEU A 522 -1.39 3.61 -32.98
CA LEU A 522 -1.73 2.71 -31.88
C LEU A 522 -0.49 2.13 -31.21
N THR A 523 0.44 1.57 -31.98
CA THR A 523 1.63 0.90 -31.42
C THR A 523 2.49 1.85 -30.57
N PRO A 524 2.80 3.09 -31.00
CA PRO A 524 3.51 4.05 -30.15
C PRO A 524 2.73 4.43 -28.90
N ILE A 525 1.41 4.63 -28.98
CA ILE A 525 0.62 4.96 -27.79
C ILE A 525 0.64 3.80 -26.79
N LEU A 526 0.41 2.57 -27.25
CA LEU A 526 0.31 1.39 -26.40
C LEU A 526 1.66 1.00 -25.77
N ASN A 527 2.78 1.17 -26.49
CA ASN A 527 4.10 0.72 -26.04
C ASN A 527 4.96 1.83 -25.42
N LEU A 528 4.66 3.11 -25.66
CA LEU A 528 5.42 4.23 -25.10
C LEU A 528 4.56 5.10 -24.19
N VAL A 529 3.43 5.63 -24.67
CA VAL A 529 2.65 6.62 -23.91
C VAL A 529 1.98 6.01 -22.68
N LEU A 530 1.29 4.87 -22.83
CA LEU A 530 0.60 4.22 -21.70
C LEU A 530 1.58 3.74 -20.61
N PRO A 531 2.69 3.04 -20.93
CA PRO A 531 3.64 2.63 -19.91
C PRO A 531 4.28 3.80 -19.15
N LEU A 532 4.51 4.94 -19.83
CA LEU A 532 5.01 6.16 -19.17
C LEU A 532 4.04 6.70 -18.12
N LEU A 533 2.74 6.50 -18.31
CA LEU A 533 1.72 6.88 -17.35
C LEU A 533 1.49 5.83 -16.25
N GLY A 534 2.21 4.70 -16.30
CA GLY A 534 2.00 3.56 -15.42
C GLY A 534 0.79 2.71 -15.81
N VAL A 535 0.34 2.79 -17.07
CA VAL A 535 -0.77 2.00 -17.61
C VAL A 535 -0.22 0.89 -18.49
N GLN A 536 -0.59 -0.32 -18.14
CA GLN A 536 -0.29 -1.51 -18.91
C GLN A 536 -1.57 -2.22 -19.29
N LEU A 537 -1.48 -2.93 -20.40
CA LEU A 537 -2.61 -3.55 -21.03
C LEU A 537 -2.44 -5.06 -20.99
N GLY A 538 -3.48 -5.78 -20.58
CA GLY A 538 -3.45 -7.24 -20.46
C GLY A 538 -2.62 -7.78 -19.29
N TYR A 539 -1.69 -7.00 -18.74
CA TYR A 539 -0.88 -7.33 -17.58
C TYR A 539 -0.81 -6.17 -16.57
N ILE A 540 -0.39 -6.49 -15.35
CA ILE A 540 -0.05 -5.54 -14.30
C ILE A 540 1.41 -5.78 -13.87
N ASP A 541 2.19 -4.71 -13.80
CA ASP A 541 3.47 -4.69 -13.13
C ASP A 541 3.23 -4.28 -11.69
N ALA A 542 3.67 -5.13 -10.76
CA ALA A 542 3.73 -4.77 -9.36
C ALA A 542 5.20 -4.59 -8.96
N GLU A 543 5.45 -3.61 -8.11
CA GLU A 543 6.77 -3.36 -7.54
C GLU A 543 6.68 -3.38 -6.01
N ILE A 544 7.54 -4.19 -5.39
CA ILE A 544 7.67 -4.26 -3.94
C ILE A 544 8.80 -3.30 -3.55
N LEU A 545 8.44 -2.18 -2.92
CA LEU A 545 9.36 -1.10 -2.58
C LEU A 545 10.03 -1.33 -1.22
N LYS A 546 9.28 -1.90 -0.27
CA LYS A 546 9.76 -2.15 1.09
C LYS A 546 9.01 -3.33 1.68
N VAL A 547 9.72 -4.14 2.45
CA VAL A 547 9.14 -5.18 3.30
C VAL A 547 9.68 -4.95 4.71
N ASP A 548 8.78 -4.72 5.65
CA ASP A 548 9.09 -4.62 7.08
C ASP A 548 8.41 -5.78 7.78
N VAL A 549 9.22 -6.68 8.31
CA VAL A 549 8.73 -7.91 8.94
C VAL A 549 8.04 -7.64 10.29
N GLY A 550 8.09 -6.39 10.79
CA GLY A 550 7.48 -5.96 12.05
C GLY A 550 8.14 -6.58 13.27
N ARG A 551 8.08 -5.86 14.40
CA ARG A 551 8.43 -6.42 15.72
C ARG A 551 7.15 -6.81 16.44
N ALA A 552 7.25 -7.83 17.29
CA ALA A 552 6.17 -8.11 18.22
C ALA A 552 6.14 -7.00 19.28
N GLU A 553 4.96 -6.48 19.55
CA GLU A 553 4.73 -5.42 20.53
C GLU A 553 3.62 -5.87 21.48
N LEU A 554 3.78 -5.51 22.77
CA LEU A 554 2.73 -5.73 23.76
C LEU A 554 1.63 -4.69 23.61
N LEU A 555 0.40 -5.15 23.68
CA LEU A 555 -0.78 -4.30 23.75
C LEU A 555 -1.15 -4.14 25.21
N ILE A 556 -0.85 -2.96 25.74
CA ILE A 556 -1.09 -2.54 27.13
C ILE A 556 -2.43 -1.82 27.22
#